data_AF-A0AAP0LGX7-F1
#
_entry.id   AF-A0AAP0LGX7-F1
#
_cell.length_a   1.000
_cell.length_b   1.000
_cell.length_c   1.000
_cell.angle_alpha   90.00
_cell.angle_beta   90.00
_cell.angle_gamma   90.00
#
_symmetry.space_group_name_H-M   'P 1'
#
loop_
_entity.id
_entity.type
_entity.pdbx_description
1 polymer ?
#
loop_
_entity_poly.entity_id
_entity_poly.type
_entity_poly.pdbx_seq_one_letter_code
_entity_poly.pdbx_strand_id
1 'polypeptide(L)'
;MAEVHEGICGNHLGGRTLAHKILNAGYYWPKMHEDAKKYVKKCDKCQRFALIPRQPPEDLNPGNGQAEISNRTILNGIKKRLEAAKGNWVEELRGVLWAYRTAKRKATGETPFSLAYGSEAIIPVEIGMPTLRTQFGISMSNIEELNHNLDLLEEKREQALIRLEAYHQRTKLIFDKKVKHRKFHLGSLVLKKIFHNNQESISGKLGPNWEGPYKIIGVGSKGAYWLSDMEGKKLPRPWNATNLRSYYA
;
A
#
# COMPACT_ATOMS: atom_id res chain seq x y z
N MET A 1 -23.24 -0.95 6.83
CA MET A 1 -21.80 -1.28 6.99
C MET A 1 -21.38 -2.49 6.18
N ALA A 2 -22.05 -3.65 6.35
CA ALA A 2 -21.69 -4.90 5.68
C ALA A 2 -21.51 -4.73 4.16
N GLU A 3 -22.48 -4.12 3.48
CA GLU A 3 -22.40 -3.88 2.03
C GLU A 3 -21.17 -3.07 1.60
N VAL A 4 -20.80 -2.02 2.36
CA VAL A 4 -19.64 -1.17 2.04
C VAL A 4 -18.31 -1.85 2.39
N HIS A 5 -18.32 -2.81 3.31
CA HIS A 5 -17.12 -3.53 3.75
C HIS A 5 -16.84 -4.79 2.92
N GLU A 6 -17.89 -5.55 2.61
CA GLU A 6 -17.86 -6.93 2.08
C GLU A 6 -18.61 -7.10 0.76
N GLY A 7 -19.54 -6.19 0.45
CA GLY A 7 -20.35 -6.24 -0.77
C GLY A 7 -19.56 -5.91 -2.04
N ILE A 8 -20.26 -5.53 -3.11
CA ILE A 8 -19.65 -5.33 -4.45
C ILE A 8 -18.61 -4.20 -4.44
N CYS A 9 -18.83 -3.18 -3.60
CA CYS A 9 -17.90 -2.09 -3.34
C CYS A 9 -16.97 -2.32 -2.14
N GLY A 10 -17.06 -3.50 -1.53
CA GLY A 10 -16.28 -3.92 -0.39
C GLY A 10 -14.87 -4.32 -0.79
N ASN A 11 -13.89 -3.84 -0.03
CA ASN A 11 -12.51 -4.29 -0.17
C ASN A 11 -11.84 -4.46 1.19
N HIS A 12 -12.64 -4.84 2.19
CA HIS A 12 -12.14 -5.08 3.55
C HIS A 12 -11.25 -3.94 4.06
N LEU A 13 -11.74 -2.72 3.83
CA LEU A 13 -11.05 -1.47 4.16
C LEU A 13 -10.84 -1.36 5.67
N GLY A 14 -9.74 -0.72 6.08
CA GLY A 14 -9.52 -0.41 7.48
C GLY A 14 -10.62 0.49 8.04
N GLY A 15 -10.94 0.38 9.33
CA GLY A 15 -12.12 1.02 9.92
C GLY A 15 -12.25 2.53 9.68
N ARG A 16 -11.13 3.27 9.65
CA ARG A 16 -11.13 4.70 9.33
C ARG A 16 -11.58 4.97 7.89
N THR A 17 -11.02 4.23 6.93
CA THR A 17 -11.36 4.36 5.50
C THR A 17 -12.79 3.89 5.24
N LEU A 18 -13.24 2.83 5.91
CA LEU A 18 -14.64 2.37 5.84
C LEU A 18 -15.60 3.48 6.29
N ALA A 19 -15.34 4.10 7.44
CA ALA A 19 -16.18 5.19 7.94
C ALA A 19 -16.20 6.39 7.00
N HIS A 20 -15.05 6.81 6.46
CA HIS A 20 -15.00 7.89 5.48
C HIS A 20 -15.78 7.55 4.20
N LYS A 21 -15.73 6.29 3.74
CA LYS A 21 -16.48 5.86 2.55
C LYS A 21 -18.00 5.91 2.80
N ILE A 22 -18.44 5.49 3.98
CA ILE A 22 -19.86 5.54 4.38
C ILE A 22 -20.33 7.00 4.50
N LEU A 23 -19.50 7.87 5.09
CA LEU A 23 -19.78 9.29 5.20
C LEU A 23 -19.87 9.97 3.82
N ASN A 24 -18.93 9.68 2.92
CA ASN A 24 -18.94 10.18 1.55
C ASN A 24 -20.18 9.72 0.76
N ALA A 25 -20.72 8.54 1.09
CA ALA A 25 -21.96 8.04 0.52
C ALA A 25 -23.21 8.68 1.15
N GLY A 26 -23.07 9.65 2.07
CA GLY A 26 -24.19 10.40 2.64
C GLY A 26 -24.82 9.80 3.89
N TYR A 27 -24.27 8.71 4.46
CA TYR A 27 -24.78 8.14 5.70
C TYR A 27 -23.98 8.66 6.90
N TYR A 28 -24.66 8.91 8.01
CA TYR A 28 -24.04 9.37 9.25
C TYR A 28 -24.70 8.77 10.50
N TRP A 29 -23.89 8.49 11.53
CA TRP A 29 -24.37 8.35 12.91
C TRP A 29 -23.22 8.64 13.91
N PRO A 30 -23.50 9.06 15.16
CA PRO A 30 -22.50 9.65 16.06
C PRO A 30 -21.26 8.79 16.36
N LYS A 31 -21.40 7.47 16.49
CA LYS A 31 -20.29 6.55 16.82
C LYS A 31 -19.72 5.80 15.62
N MET A 32 -20.02 6.24 14.40
CA MET A 32 -19.63 5.55 13.16
C MET A 32 -18.16 5.17 13.10
N HIS A 33 -17.26 6.08 13.47
CA HIS A 33 -15.83 5.80 13.40
C HIS A 33 -15.40 4.68 14.37
N GLU A 34 -15.98 4.63 15.57
CA GLU A 34 -15.72 3.56 16.53
C GLU A 34 -16.33 2.25 16.07
N ASP A 35 -17.57 2.30 15.60
CA ASP A 35 -18.30 1.12 15.15
C ASP A 35 -17.62 0.50 13.93
N ALA A 36 -17.14 1.32 12.97
CA ALA A 36 -16.43 0.83 11.80
C ALA A 36 -15.10 0.17 12.20
N LYS A 37 -14.39 0.71 13.19
CA LYS A 37 -13.19 0.06 13.74
C LYS A 37 -13.53 -1.27 14.42
N LYS A 38 -14.58 -1.30 15.25
CA LYS A 38 -15.05 -2.52 15.94
C LYS A 38 -15.48 -3.59 14.93
N TYR A 39 -16.22 -3.20 13.90
CA TYR A 39 -16.69 -4.08 12.82
C TYR A 39 -15.51 -4.73 12.08
N VAL A 40 -14.56 -3.91 11.60
CA VAL A 40 -13.36 -4.41 10.90
C VAL A 40 -12.51 -5.31 11.80
N LYS A 41 -12.42 -5.03 13.11
CA LYS A 41 -11.68 -5.85 14.07
C LYS A 41 -12.32 -7.23 14.28
N LYS A 42 -13.64 -7.34 14.13
CA LYS A 42 -14.38 -8.62 14.21
C LYS A 42 -14.39 -9.40 12.89
N CYS A 43 -14.02 -8.77 11.77
CA CYS A 43 -14.01 -9.40 10.45
C CYS A 43 -12.83 -10.39 10.31
N ASP A 44 -13.13 -11.68 10.18
CA ASP A 44 -12.15 -12.78 10.05
C ASP A 44 -11.22 -12.60 8.83
N LYS A 45 -11.79 -12.29 7.65
CA LYS A 45 -11.03 -11.94 6.43
C LYS A 45 -10.02 -10.82 6.66
N CYS A 46 -10.41 -9.78 7.41
CA CYS A 46 -9.50 -8.69 7.74
C CYS A 46 -8.34 -9.15 8.64
N GLN A 47 -8.60 -10.07 9.58
CA GLN A 47 -7.58 -10.57 10.51
C GLN A 47 -6.61 -11.54 9.82
N ARG A 48 -7.12 -12.52 9.06
CA ARG A 48 -6.32 -13.54 8.39
C ARG A 48 -5.37 -12.96 7.33
N PHE A 49 -5.84 -11.96 6.59
CA PHE A 49 -5.09 -11.33 5.51
C PHE A 49 -4.59 -9.93 5.88
N ALA A 50 -4.43 -9.65 7.18
CA ALA A 50 -3.86 -8.40 7.64
C ALA A 50 -2.45 -8.22 7.07
N LEU A 51 -2.14 -7.01 6.59
CA LEU A 51 -0.81 -6.69 6.12
C LEU A 51 0.16 -6.67 7.30
N ILE A 52 1.14 -7.57 7.27
CA ILE A 52 2.28 -7.49 8.19
C ILE A 52 3.11 -6.27 7.78
N PRO A 53 3.31 -5.27 8.65
CA PRO A 53 4.16 -4.12 8.35
C PRO A 53 5.62 -4.59 8.24
N ARG A 54 6.04 -4.95 7.03
CA ARG A 54 7.45 -5.11 6.71
C ARG A 54 7.96 -3.74 6.29
N GLN A 55 8.96 -3.23 7.01
CA GLN A 55 9.77 -2.14 6.46
C GLN A 55 10.52 -2.70 5.25
N PRO A 56 10.46 -2.06 4.07
CA PRO A 56 11.36 -2.42 3.01
C PRO A 56 12.79 -2.21 3.52
N PRO A 57 13.68 -3.19 3.36
CA PRO A 57 15.09 -3.04 3.72
C PRO A 57 15.83 -2.07 2.79
N GLU A 58 15.18 -1.56 1.74
CA GLU A 58 15.82 -0.78 0.67
C GLU A 58 15.11 0.55 0.48
N ASP A 59 15.87 1.55 0.03
CA ASP A 59 15.34 2.85 -0.36
C ASP A 59 14.29 2.66 -1.47
N LEU A 60 13.12 3.27 -1.31
CA LEU A 60 12.07 3.24 -2.33
C LEU A 60 12.64 3.80 -3.64
N ASN A 61 12.63 2.98 -4.70
CA ASN A 61 12.95 3.46 -6.05
C ASN A 61 11.88 4.50 -6.47
N PRO A 62 12.26 5.77 -6.75
CA PRO A 62 11.31 6.84 -7.00
C PRO A 62 10.41 6.62 -8.23
N GLY A 63 10.87 5.87 -9.24
CA GLY A 63 10.14 5.72 -10.51
C GLY A 63 8.94 4.77 -10.46
N ASN A 64 9.04 3.66 -9.73
CA ASN A 64 8.03 2.59 -9.73
C ASN A 64 7.26 2.44 -8.41
N GLY A 65 7.65 3.15 -7.35
CA GLY A 65 7.07 2.98 -6.01
C GLY A 65 5.55 3.21 -5.94
N GLN A 66 5.01 4.13 -6.73
CA GLN A 66 3.57 4.41 -6.76
C GLN A 66 2.78 3.24 -7.37
N ALA A 67 3.24 2.69 -8.50
CA ALA A 67 2.62 1.54 -9.13
C ALA A 67 2.70 0.30 -8.22
N GLU A 68 3.84 0.09 -7.55
CA GLU A 68 4.02 -1.00 -6.59
C GLU A 68 3.05 -0.91 -5.39
N ILE A 69 2.85 0.29 -4.82
CA ILE A 69 1.92 0.50 -3.70
C ILE A 69 0.47 0.24 -4.14
N SER A 70 0.09 0.72 -5.32
CA SER A 70 -1.23 0.48 -5.91
C SER A 70 -1.45 -1.00 -6.18
N ASN A 71 -0.51 -1.67 -6.83
CA ASN A 71 -0.55 -3.11 -7.11
C ASN A 71 -0.64 -3.93 -5.83
N ARG A 72 0.15 -3.58 -4.80
CA ARG A 72 0.06 -4.22 -3.49
C ARG A 72 -1.32 -4.05 -2.87
N THR A 73 -1.93 -2.88 -2.99
CA THR A 73 -3.29 -2.63 -2.48
C THR A 73 -4.31 -3.53 -3.20
N ILE A 74 -4.26 -3.57 -4.53
CA ILE A 74 -5.17 -4.38 -5.37
C ILE A 74 -5.00 -5.87 -5.06
N LEU A 75 -3.77 -6.38 -5.04
CA LEU A 75 -3.47 -7.78 -4.74
C LEU A 75 -3.96 -8.20 -3.35
N ASN A 76 -3.81 -7.34 -2.34
CA ASN A 76 -4.34 -7.66 -1.01
C ASN A 76 -5.87 -7.68 -0.98
N GLY A 77 -6.52 -6.81 -1.76
CA GLY A 77 -7.97 -6.83 -1.91
C GLY A 77 -8.48 -8.10 -2.53
N ILE A 78 -7.83 -8.52 -3.62
CA ILE A 78 -8.10 -9.80 -4.30
C ILE A 78 -7.93 -10.97 -3.32
N LYS A 79 -6.81 -11.02 -2.57
CA LYS A 79 -6.57 -12.07 -1.57
C LYS A 79 -7.67 -12.17 -0.51
N LYS A 80 -8.19 -11.03 -0.04
CA LYS A 80 -9.25 -11.00 0.98
C LYS A 80 -10.60 -11.45 0.47
N ARG A 81 -10.89 -11.26 -0.82
CA ARG A 81 -12.15 -11.69 -1.44
C ARG A 81 -12.11 -13.15 -1.92
N LEU A 82 -10.93 -13.69 -2.21
CA LEU A 82 -10.73 -15.01 -2.82
C LEU A 82 -10.78 -16.24 -1.88
N GLU A 83 -11.30 -16.15 -0.64
CA GLU A 83 -11.24 -17.26 0.34
C GLU A 83 -11.56 -18.66 -0.23
N ALA A 84 -12.67 -18.80 -0.99
CA ALA A 84 -13.17 -20.10 -1.48
C ALA A 84 -13.02 -20.30 -3.01
N ALA A 85 -12.97 -19.23 -3.80
CA ALA A 85 -12.92 -19.31 -5.26
C ALA A 85 -11.47 -19.34 -5.76
N LYS A 86 -10.74 -20.44 -5.49
CA LYS A 86 -9.39 -20.65 -6.04
C LYS A 86 -9.46 -20.64 -7.58
N GLY A 87 -9.14 -19.50 -8.19
CA GLY A 87 -9.10 -19.33 -9.64
C GLY A 87 -9.95 -18.19 -10.19
N ASN A 88 -10.96 -17.69 -9.46
CA ASN A 88 -11.90 -16.69 -10.00
C ASN A 88 -11.49 -15.23 -9.78
N TRP A 89 -10.18 -14.96 -9.79
CA TRP A 89 -9.65 -13.63 -9.48
C TRP A 89 -10.09 -12.57 -10.50
N VAL A 90 -10.44 -12.98 -11.72
CA VAL A 90 -10.92 -12.10 -12.79
C VAL A 90 -12.27 -11.47 -12.42
N GLU A 91 -13.19 -12.26 -11.88
CA GLU A 91 -14.49 -11.76 -11.43
C GLU A 91 -14.33 -10.84 -10.20
N GLU A 92 -13.44 -11.22 -9.28
CA GLU A 92 -13.16 -10.43 -8.09
C GLU A 92 -12.44 -9.11 -8.41
N LEU A 93 -11.67 -9.06 -9.50
CA LEU A 93 -10.90 -7.89 -9.91
C LEU A 93 -11.78 -6.67 -10.11
N ARG A 94 -12.94 -6.82 -10.76
CA ARG A 94 -13.85 -5.70 -11.04
C ARG A 94 -14.31 -5.03 -9.75
N GLY A 95 -14.77 -5.82 -8.78
CA GLY A 95 -15.20 -5.28 -7.48
C GLY A 95 -14.03 -4.69 -6.67
N VAL A 96 -12.84 -5.28 -6.71
CA VAL A 96 -11.65 -4.72 -6.04
C VAL A 96 -11.23 -3.39 -6.64
N LEU A 97 -11.21 -3.28 -7.98
CA LEU A 97 -10.90 -2.03 -8.68
C LEU A 97 -11.97 -0.97 -8.39
N TRP A 98 -13.23 -1.35 -8.39
CA TRP A 98 -14.33 -0.43 -8.08
C TRP A 98 -14.25 0.07 -6.64
N ALA A 99 -13.98 -0.82 -5.69
CA ALA A 99 -13.77 -0.47 -4.30
C ALA A 99 -12.53 0.41 -4.09
N TYR A 100 -11.46 0.19 -4.85
CA TYR A 100 -10.26 1.03 -4.86
C TYR A 100 -10.57 2.45 -5.37
N ARG A 101 -11.32 2.56 -6.47
CA ARG A 101 -11.70 3.84 -7.10
C ARG A 101 -12.63 4.68 -6.23
N THR A 102 -13.45 4.04 -5.39
CA THR A 102 -14.47 4.70 -4.54
C THR A 102 -14.05 4.84 -3.08
N ALA A 103 -12.78 4.59 -2.76
CA ALA A 103 -12.25 4.74 -1.40
C ALA A 103 -11.24 5.89 -1.32
N LYS A 104 -11.45 6.80 -0.36
CA LYS A 104 -10.58 7.95 -0.11
C LYS A 104 -9.17 7.49 0.24
N ARG A 105 -8.17 7.97 -0.51
CA ARG A 105 -6.76 7.66 -0.27
C ARG A 105 -6.20 8.57 0.82
N LYS A 106 -5.40 8.03 1.74
CA LYS A 106 -4.80 8.82 2.83
C LYS A 106 -3.85 9.90 2.31
N ALA A 107 -3.15 9.64 1.20
CA ALA A 107 -2.14 10.53 0.65
C ALA A 107 -2.75 11.77 -0.03
N THR A 108 -3.76 11.59 -0.89
CA THR A 108 -4.43 12.70 -1.60
C THR A 108 -5.60 13.27 -0.83
N GLY A 109 -6.23 12.47 0.05
CA GLY A 109 -7.48 12.85 0.69
C GLY A 109 -8.69 12.78 -0.25
N GLU A 110 -8.55 12.27 -1.47
CA GLU A 110 -9.64 12.16 -2.45
C GLU A 110 -9.83 10.71 -2.89
N THR A 111 -10.97 10.40 -3.50
CA THR A 111 -11.17 9.12 -4.20
C THR A 111 -10.54 9.20 -5.59
N PRO A 112 -9.92 8.11 -6.10
CA PRO A 112 -9.43 8.10 -7.48
C PRO A 112 -10.52 8.39 -8.52
N PHE A 113 -11.77 7.98 -8.26
CA PHE A 113 -12.89 8.26 -9.14
C PHE A 113 -13.16 9.77 -9.25
N SER A 114 -13.23 10.48 -8.13
CA SER A 114 -13.53 11.92 -8.16
C SER A 114 -12.41 12.77 -8.76
N LEU A 115 -11.16 12.35 -8.66
CA LEU A 115 -10.04 13.00 -9.37
C LEU A 115 -10.08 12.77 -10.89
N ALA A 116 -10.69 11.68 -11.34
CA ALA A 116 -10.82 11.37 -12.75
C ALA A 116 -12.04 12.06 -13.38
N TYR A 117 -13.18 12.07 -12.67
CA TYR A 117 -14.49 12.45 -13.23
C TYR A 117 -15.13 13.69 -12.60
N GLY A 118 -14.45 14.40 -11.69
CA GLY A 118 -14.99 15.61 -11.04
C GLY A 118 -15.88 15.33 -9.82
N SER A 119 -16.67 14.26 -9.86
CA SER A 119 -17.66 13.92 -8.84
C SER A 119 -17.44 12.55 -8.20
N GLU A 120 -18.01 12.31 -7.01
CA GLU A 120 -17.96 10.99 -6.37
C GLU A 120 -18.88 9.98 -7.08
N ALA A 121 -18.44 8.73 -7.21
CA ALA A 121 -19.27 7.68 -7.79
C ALA A 121 -20.52 7.41 -6.94
N ILE A 122 -21.63 7.04 -7.57
CA ILE A 122 -22.75 6.40 -6.88
C ILE A 122 -22.36 4.95 -6.61
N ILE A 123 -22.36 4.54 -5.34
CA ILE A 123 -22.07 3.16 -4.95
C ILE A 123 -23.36 2.36 -4.74
N PRO A 124 -23.38 1.02 -4.92
CA PRO A 124 -24.59 0.20 -4.86
C PRO A 124 -25.39 0.31 -3.56
N VAL A 125 -24.74 0.61 -2.43
CA VAL A 125 -25.46 0.85 -1.17
C VAL A 125 -26.41 2.04 -1.28
N GLU A 126 -26.09 3.07 -2.07
CA GLU A 126 -26.97 4.22 -2.30
C GLU A 126 -28.17 3.88 -3.19
N ILE A 127 -28.05 2.85 -4.02
CA ILE A 127 -29.19 2.35 -4.81
C ILE A 127 -30.11 1.51 -3.91
N GLY A 128 -29.54 0.64 -3.08
CA GLY A 128 -30.31 -0.20 -2.15
C GLY A 128 -30.87 0.55 -0.94
N MET A 129 -30.24 1.67 -0.56
CA MET A 129 -30.69 2.58 0.49
C MET A 129 -30.62 4.01 -0.04
N PRO A 130 -31.66 4.50 -0.75
CA PRO A 130 -31.64 5.79 -1.42
C PRO A 130 -31.22 6.93 -0.51
N THR A 131 -30.25 7.71 -0.98
CA THR A 131 -29.80 8.98 -0.38
C THR A 131 -30.47 10.16 -1.09
N LEU A 132 -30.34 11.37 -0.53
CA LEU A 132 -30.84 12.59 -1.20
C LEU A 132 -30.31 12.69 -2.64
N ARG A 133 -29.04 12.33 -2.83
CA ARG A 133 -28.39 12.33 -4.15
C ARG A 133 -29.09 11.40 -5.15
N THR A 134 -29.43 10.18 -4.74
CA THR A 134 -30.12 9.22 -5.62
C THR A 134 -31.62 9.47 -5.74
N GLN A 135 -32.25 10.12 -4.75
CA GLN A 135 -33.69 10.43 -4.76
C GLN A 135 -34.01 11.65 -5.62
N PHE A 136 -33.17 12.68 -5.60
CA PHE A 136 -33.45 13.97 -6.23
C PHE A 136 -32.55 14.29 -7.44
N GLY A 137 -31.57 13.43 -7.75
CA GLY A 137 -30.58 13.64 -8.80
C GLY A 137 -31.04 13.34 -10.24
N ILE A 138 -32.27 13.65 -10.63
CA ILE A 138 -32.79 13.43 -12.00
C ILE A 138 -33.28 14.76 -12.62
N SER A 139 -32.89 15.91 -12.07
CA SER A 139 -33.29 17.23 -12.60
C SER A 139 -32.22 17.84 -13.52
N MET A 140 -32.60 18.79 -14.38
CA MET A 140 -31.67 19.57 -15.22
C MET A 140 -30.57 20.27 -14.41
N SER A 141 -30.82 20.58 -13.14
CA SER A 141 -29.84 21.11 -12.18
C SER A 141 -28.58 20.24 -12.07
N ASN A 142 -28.69 18.93 -12.32
CA ASN A 142 -27.55 18.02 -12.22
C ASN A 142 -26.50 18.25 -13.31
N ILE A 143 -26.91 18.66 -14.51
CA ILE A 143 -25.98 18.88 -15.62
C ILE A 143 -25.16 20.15 -15.34
N GLU A 144 -25.84 21.20 -14.87
CA GLU A 144 -25.19 22.45 -14.46
C GLU A 144 -24.22 22.22 -13.29
N GLU A 145 -24.63 21.46 -12.27
CA GLU A 145 -23.78 21.09 -11.14
C GLU A 145 -22.58 20.24 -11.59
N LEU A 146 -22.78 19.30 -12.53
CA LEU A 146 -21.70 18.49 -13.08
C LEU A 146 -20.70 19.36 -13.85
N ASN A 147 -21.16 20.30 -14.67
CA ASN A 147 -20.29 21.23 -15.39
C ASN A 147 -19.46 22.07 -14.41
N HIS A 148 -20.10 22.60 -13.37
CA HIS A 148 -19.38 23.34 -12.32
C HIS A 148 -18.31 22.48 -11.62
N ASN A 149 -18.62 21.21 -11.33
CA ASN A 149 -17.63 20.28 -10.77
C ASN A 149 -16.46 19.99 -11.73
N LEU A 150 -16.70 20.01 -13.06
CA LEU A 150 -15.65 19.84 -14.05
C LEU A 150 -14.76 21.08 -14.16
N ASP A 151 -15.33 22.27 -14.04
CA ASP A 151 -14.56 23.53 -14.01
C ASP A 151 -13.61 23.57 -12.80
N LEU A 152 -14.06 23.10 -11.64
CA LEU A 152 -13.25 23.04 -10.41
C LEU A 152 -12.34 21.79 -10.30
N LEU A 153 -12.38 20.89 -11.28
CA LEU A 153 -11.67 19.61 -11.20
C LEU A 153 -10.15 19.80 -11.15
N GLU A 154 -9.62 20.78 -11.88
CA GLU A 154 -8.18 21.02 -11.90
C GLU A 154 -7.69 21.56 -10.55
N GLU A 155 -8.42 22.49 -9.94
CA GLU A 155 -8.13 22.97 -8.57
C GLU A 155 -8.14 21.82 -7.56
N LYS A 156 -9.11 20.90 -7.68
CA LYS A 156 -9.20 19.71 -6.84
C LYS A 156 -7.97 18.81 -7.01
N ARG A 157 -7.48 18.64 -8.25
CA ARG A 157 -6.26 17.86 -8.53
C ARG A 157 -5.02 18.53 -7.95
N GLU A 158 -4.88 19.84 -8.09
CA GLU A 158 -3.78 20.61 -7.51
C GLU A 158 -3.75 20.47 -5.98
N GLN A 159 -4.90 20.61 -5.31
CA GLN A 159 -5.02 20.39 -3.87
C GLN A 159 -4.63 18.95 -3.46
N ALA A 160 -5.01 17.96 -4.27
CA ALA A 160 -4.62 16.56 -4.06
C ALA A 160 -3.11 16.36 -4.20
N LEU A 161 -2.46 17.04 -5.16
CA LEU A 161 -1.01 17.01 -5.37
C LEU A 161 -0.26 17.65 -4.19
N ILE A 162 -0.71 18.80 -3.69
CA ILE A 162 -0.14 19.46 -2.51
C ILE A 162 -0.20 18.53 -1.29
N ARG A 163 -1.36 17.88 -1.06
CA ARG A 163 -1.51 16.90 0.04
C ARG A 163 -0.62 15.68 -0.14
N LEU A 164 -0.51 15.17 -1.37
CA LEU A 164 0.35 14.03 -1.70
C LEU A 164 1.81 14.34 -1.39
N GLU A 165 2.29 15.52 -1.76
CA GLU A 165 3.66 15.95 -1.50
C GLU A 165 3.92 16.11 0.01
N ALA A 166 3.01 16.79 0.73
CA ALA A 166 3.09 16.89 2.19
C ALA A 166 3.07 15.50 2.86
N TYR A 167 2.32 14.54 2.32
CA TYR A 167 2.30 13.16 2.80
C TYR A 167 3.64 12.45 2.56
N HIS A 168 4.26 12.61 1.38
CA HIS A 168 5.58 12.06 1.08
C HIS A 168 6.65 12.61 2.03
N GLN A 169 6.68 13.92 2.24
CA GLN A 169 7.63 14.57 3.15
C GLN A 169 7.50 14.05 4.59
N ARG A 170 6.27 13.97 5.13
CA ARG A 170 6.04 13.39 6.48
C ARG A 170 6.47 11.92 6.57
N THR A 171 6.19 11.14 5.53
CA THR A 171 6.55 9.72 5.50
C THR A 171 8.06 9.53 5.45
N LYS A 172 8.76 10.37 4.67
CA LYS A 172 10.22 10.42 4.61
C LYS A 172 10.82 10.74 5.98
N LEU A 173 10.34 11.79 6.66
CA LEU A 173 10.82 12.14 8.00
C LEU A 173 10.63 11.00 9.03
N ILE A 174 9.48 10.31 8.98
CA ILE A 174 9.22 9.16 9.86
C ILE A 174 10.14 7.98 9.53
N PHE A 175 10.43 7.76 8.25
CA PHE A 175 11.36 6.74 7.80
C PHE A 175 12.78 7.07 8.28
N ASP A 176 13.29 8.25 7.95
CA ASP A 176 14.64 8.72 8.31
C ASP A 176 14.86 8.66 9.83
N LYS A 177 13.87 9.08 10.65
CA LYS A 177 13.95 8.97 12.12
C LYS A 177 14.08 7.53 12.63
N LYS A 178 13.55 6.54 11.91
CA LYS A 178 13.53 5.13 12.31
C LYS A 178 14.68 4.32 11.71
N VAL A 179 15.32 4.80 10.65
CA VAL A 179 16.45 4.12 10.02
C VAL A 179 17.64 4.14 10.97
N LYS A 180 18.06 2.97 11.42
CA LYS A 180 19.35 2.79 12.08
C LYS A 180 20.38 2.45 11.01
N HIS A 181 21.27 3.39 10.71
CA HIS A 181 22.38 3.12 9.82
C HIS A 181 23.31 2.07 10.44
N ARG A 182 23.41 0.90 9.81
CA ARG A 182 24.42 -0.10 10.15
C ARG A 182 25.73 0.34 9.52
N LYS A 183 26.71 0.67 10.36
CA LYS A 183 28.09 0.92 9.92
C LYS A 183 28.89 -0.34 10.16
N PHE A 184 29.60 -0.77 9.14
CA PHE A 184 30.58 -1.85 9.25
C PHE A 184 31.98 -1.30 9.02
N HIS A 185 32.96 -1.90 9.69
CA HIS A 185 34.36 -1.51 9.60
C HIS A 185 35.11 -2.38 8.60
N LEU A 186 36.18 -1.84 8.02
CA LEU A 186 37.10 -2.61 7.19
C LEU A 186 37.63 -3.82 7.96
N GLY A 187 37.65 -4.98 7.31
CA GLY A 187 38.08 -6.24 7.89
C GLY A 187 37.04 -6.95 8.77
N SER A 188 35.89 -6.35 9.08
CA SER A 188 34.81 -7.02 9.80
C SER A 188 34.21 -8.16 8.97
N LEU A 189 33.87 -9.27 9.64
CA LEU A 189 33.15 -10.38 9.02
C LEU A 189 31.65 -10.10 9.00
N VAL A 190 31.04 -10.34 7.84
CA VAL A 190 29.61 -10.15 7.59
C VAL A 190 29.01 -11.33 6.84
N LEU A 191 27.71 -11.52 7.04
CA LEU A 191 26.86 -12.42 6.28
C LEU A 191 26.08 -11.65 5.22
N LYS A 192 25.97 -12.21 4.03
CA LYS A 192 25.25 -11.71 2.85
C LYS A 192 23.87 -12.34 2.80
N LYS A 193 22.82 -11.55 2.59
CA LYS A 193 21.44 -12.07 2.49
C LYS A 193 21.24 -12.90 1.22
N ILE A 194 20.58 -14.05 1.33
CA ILE A 194 20.20 -14.89 0.18
C ILE A 194 18.87 -14.40 -0.40
N PHE A 195 18.84 -14.11 -1.70
CA PHE A 195 17.61 -13.79 -2.43
C PHE A 195 17.10 -15.04 -3.15
N HIS A 196 15.82 -15.39 -2.93
CA HIS A 196 15.19 -16.60 -3.48
C HIS A 196 14.90 -16.53 -4.99
N ASN A 197 15.51 -15.59 -5.72
CA ASN A 197 15.23 -15.32 -7.14
C ASN A 197 16.28 -15.87 -8.10
N ASN A 198 17.42 -16.37 -7.62
CA ASN A 198 18.43 -17.02 -8.47
C ASN A 198 18.47 -18.51 -8.15
N GLN A 199 18.48 -19.34 -9.19
CA GLN A 199 18.25 -20.79 -9.23
C GLN A 199 19.25 -21.68 -8.45
N GLU A 200 19.99 -21.16 -7.48
CA GLU A 200 21.04 -21.90 -6.76
C GLU A 200 20.96 -21.76 -5.23
N SER A 201 19.77 -21.69 -4.64
CA SER A 201 19.64 -21.89 -3.18
C SER A 201 19.48 -23.38 -2.88
N ILE A 202 20.52 -24.00 -2.34
CA ILE A 202 20.67 -25.43 -2.04
C ILE A 202 19.56 -26.02 -1.13
N SER A 203 18.66 -25.23 -0.54
CA SER A 203 17.70 -25.79 0.43
C SER A 203 16.33 -25.11 0.55
N GLY A 204 15.86 -24.40 -0.49
CA GLY A 204 14.49 -23.87 -0.55
C GLY A 204 14.04 -23.11 0.71
N LYS A 205 12.74 -23.20 1.05
CA LYS A 205 12.10 -22.45 2.15
C LYS A 205 12.64 -22.78 3.57
N LEU A 206 13.44 -23.84 3.70
CA LEU A 206 14.06 -24.30 4.97
C LEU A 206 15.56 -23.97 5.04
N GLY A 207 16.09 -23.24 4.07
CA GLY A 207 17.50 -22.88 4.04
C GLY A 207 17.93 -21.75 4.96
N PRO A 208 19.25 -21.66 5.19
CA PRO A 208 19.80 -20.46 5.82
C PRO A 208 19.44 -19.24 4.97
N ASN A 209 18.97 -18.18 5.63
CA ASN A 209 18.62 -16.90 4.97
C ASN A 209 19.85 -16.03 4.64
N TRP A 210 21.04 -16.49 5.08
CA TRP A 210 22.29 -15.75 5.10
C TRP A 210 23.42 -16.66 4.61
N GLU A 211 24.29 -16.13 3.76
CA GLU A 211 25.45 -16.78 3.15
C GLU A 211 26.74 -16.10 3.63
N GLY A 212 27.82 -16.85 3.81
CA GLY A 212 29.11 -16.33 4.28
C GLY A 212 29.78 -17.26 5.29
N PRO A 213 30.86 -16.83 5.97
CA PRO A 213 31.29 -15.45 6.17
C PRO A 213 31.99 -14.77 4.97
N TYR A 214 31.87 -13.45 4.90
CA TYR A 214 32.63 -12.57 3.99
C TYR A 214 33.34 -11.45 4.77
N LYS A 215 34.46 -10.97 4.25
CA LYS A 215 35.23 -9.86 4.84
C LYS A 215 34.96 -8.56 4.09
N ILE A 216 34.79 -7.47 4.82
CA ILE A 216 34.66 -6.13 4.21
C ILE A 216 36.04 -5.62 3.81
N ILE A 217 36.19 -5.31 2.53
CA ILE A 217 37.45 -4.82 1.95
C ILE A 217 37.40 -3.34 1.55
N GLY A 218 36.21 -2.74 1.49
CA GLY A 218 36.05 -1.36 1.05
C GLY A 218 34.66 -0.81 1.32
N VAL A 219 34.56 0.50 1.46
CA VAL A 219 33.28 1.24 1.54
C VAL A 219 33.01 1.84 0.16
N GLY A 220 31.83 1.55 -0.39
CA GLY A 220 31.33 2.13 -1.65
C GLY A 220 30.46 3.36 -1.41
N SER A 221 29.86 3.87 -2.48
CA SER A 221 28.94 5.01 -2.41
C SER A 221 27.60 4.61 -1.77
N LYS A 222 26.95 5.56 -1.08
CA LYS A 222 25.58 5.43 -0.52
C LYS A 222 25.38 4.24 0.43
N GLY A 223 26.38 3.88 1.24
CA GLY A 223 26.26 2.81 2.24
C GLY A 223 26.38 1.39 1.68
N ALA A 224 26.95 1.23 0.49
CA ALA A 224 27.36 -0.07 -0.05
C ALA A 224 28.77 -0.45 0.43
N TYR A 225 29.05 -1.75 0.50
CA TYR A 225 30.33 -2.31 0.94
C TYR A 225 30.85 -3.33 -0.07
N TRP A 226 32.17 -3.31 -0.31
CA TRP A 226 32.85 -4.33 -1.08
C TRP A 226 33.22 -5.50 -0.17
N LEU A 227 32.97 -6.72 -0.67
CA LEU A 227 33.17 -7.96 0.07
C LEU A 227 34.24 -8.80 -0.62
N SER A 228 35.02 -9.53 0.16
CA SER A 228 35.80 -10.69 -0.28
C SER A 228 35.34 -11.94 0.45
N ASP A 229 35.45 -13.09 -0.19
CA ASP A 229 35.36 -14.36 0.53
C ASP A 229 36.59 -14.58 1.44
N MET A 230 36.59 -15.71 2.15
CA MET A 230 37.67 -16.08 3.07
C MET A 230 38.95 -16.50 2.35
N GLU A 231 38.87 -16.79 1.05
CA GLU A 231 40.00 -17.12 0.16
C GLU A 231 40.61 -15.86 -0.47
N GLY A 232 40.01 -14.68 -0.22
CA GLY A 232 40.50 -13.38 -0.68
C GLY A 232 39.96 -12.95 -2.06
N LYS A 233 39.10 -13.73 -2.70
CA LYS A 233 38.47 -13.36 -3.96
C LYS A 233 37.37 -12.33 -3.72
N LYS A 234 37.50 -11.20 -4.41
CA LYS A 234 36.57 -10.07 -4.34
C LYS A 234 35.28 -10.38 -5.09
N LEU A 235 34.14 -10.06 -4.47
CA LEU A 235 32.84 -10.16 -5.13
C LEU A 235 32.71 -9.08 -6.23
N PRO A 236 32.01 -9.38 -7.34
CA PRO A 236 31.98 -8.52 -8.52
C PRO A 236 31.20 -7.21 -8.33
N ARG A 237 30.32 -7.14 -7.32
CA ARG A 237 29.46 -5.98 -7.05
C ARG A 237 29.48 -5.61 -5.57
N PRO A 238 29.38 -4.32 -5.22
CA PRO A 238 29.23 -3.89 -3.84
C PRO A 238 27.81 -4.18 -3.35
N TRP A 239 27.68 -4.44 -2.04
CA TRP A 239 26.42 -4.84 -1.40
C TRP A 239 25.94 -3.78 -0.42
N ASN A 240 24.65 -3.45 -0.44
CA ASN A 240 24.07 -2.48 0.49
C ASN A 240 24.13 -3.01 1.93
N ALA A 241 24.47 -2.14 2.90
CA ALA A 241 24.49 -2.43 4.33
C ALA A 241 23.21 -3.12 4.85
N THR A 242 22.06 -2.85 4.24
CA THR A 242 20.76 -3.41 4.61
C THR A 242 20.63 -4.90 4.30
N ASN A 243 21.40 -5.37 3.33
CA ASN A 243 21.51 -6.78 2.92
C ASN A 243 22.70 -7.50 3.59
N LEU A 244 23.33 -6.86 4.58
CA LEU A 244 24.45 -7.41 5.36
C LEU A 244 24.11 -7.50 6.85
N ARG A 245 24.70 -8.49 7.52
CA ARG A 245 24.63 -8.70 8.98
C ARG A 245 26.03 -8.97 9.53
N SER A 246 26.37 -8.45 10.72
CA SER A 246 27.62 -8.81 11.40
C SER A 246 27.66 -10.31 11.69
N TYR A 247 28.81 -10.95 11.46
CA TYR A 247 29.01 -12.38 11.73
C TYR A 247 29.04 -12.68 13.24
N TYR A 248 29.70 -11.82 14.02
CA TYR A 248 29.81 -11.93 15.49
C TYR A 248 28.81 -11.00 16.19
N ALA A 249 27.52 -11.17 15.90
CA ALA A 249 26.45 -10.33 16.45
C ALA A 249 26.26 -10.51 17.96
#